data_AF-A0A966XHJ6-F1
#
_entry.id   AF-A0A966XHJ6-F1
#
_cell.length_a   1.000
_cell.length_b   1.000
_cell.length_c   1.000
_cell.angle_alpha   90.00
_cell.angle_beta   90.00
_cell.angle_gamma   90.00
#
_symmetry.space_group_name_H-M   'P 1'
#
loop_
_entity.id
_entity.type
_entity.pdbx_description
1 polymer ?
#
loop_
_entity_poly.entity_id
_entity_poly.type
_entity_poly.pdbx_seq_one_letter_code
_entity_poly.pdbx_strand_id
1 'polypeptide(L)'
;MLSLLALGLLNIHATISIDVFWFGLSGAGVLVFGALVWGAWKFRPPRLEEAFRRLDRSLPARPLQGLRDYQRLGASDPISKEMWDAHQLRLEGEVRKARPVPPDLSLSTRDPYGLRFSALFLFTLGLIFGSVWNLSNLQSSASLRNPAVLDVAQWEGWITPPSYSSLPTLYLNDLTDDPDLSLLKGSRIEVRLYGEVGTYILSETTSARTSELPPASEPLQTFDVVQSGEIDIAGPVGARWSVFLSPDYPPNLSWDGRFETDFYGESTFSFSASDDYGVSEGQATISIDLENLDRRYGLSAQPRDAAPILLDLPMPLNGDRLDFTSKMVEDFSRSTWSNLPVKIKLEARDAIDQVGHAEEVSTRLPGRKFFDPLAAALVEQRRDLLWSDENAPRVANILRAISHKREAVFRKETNYLRLRFIITRLEASYHNRLLDKRRDELADALWDLAVSIEDDDGLEDALERMRRA
;
A
#
# COMPACT_ATOMS: atom_id res chain seq x y z
N MET A 1 -1.76 11.64 -42.63
CA MET A 1 -0.53 10.89 -42.97
C MET A 1 -0.33 9.71 -42.03
N LEU A 2 -0.23 9.92 -40.69
CA LEU A 2 -0.08 8.83 -39.72
C LEU A 2 -1.15 7.73 -39.82
N SER A 3 -2.43 8.09 -39.97
CA SER A 3 -3.51 7.10 -40.14
C SER A 3 -3.39 6.28 -41.44
N LEU A 4 -2.86 6.86 -42.52
CA LEU A 4 -2.65 6.14 -43.79
C LEU A 4 -1.45 5.19 -43.71
N LEU A 5 -0.40 5.59 -43.00
CA LEU A 5 0.74 4.72 -42.69
C LEU A 5 0.30 3.55 -41.79
N ALA A 6 -0.57 3.81 -40.82
CA ALA A 6 -1.18 2.77 -39.98
C ALA A 6 -1.94 1.72 -40.80
N LEU A 7 -2.76 2.16 -41.77
CA LEU A 7 -3.50 1.27 -42.66
C LEU A 7 -2.57 0.39 -43.52
N GLY A 8 -1.40 0.92 -43.90
CA GLY A 8 -0.33 0.17 -44.56
C GLY A 8 0.26 -0.92 -43.65
N LEU A 9 0.62 -0.56 -42.41
CA LEU A 9 1.20 -1.48 -41.41
C LEU A 9 0.22 -2.61 -41.01
N LEU A 10 -1.07 -2.30 -40.92
CA LEU A 10 -2.14 -3.25 -40.58
C LEU A 10 -2.58 -4.15 -41.75
N ASN A 11 -1.87 -4.12 -42.88
CA ASN A 11 -2.16 -4.95 -44.06
C ASN A 11 -3.56 -4.73 -44.68
N ILE A 12 -4.21 -3.59 -44.42
CA ILE A 12 -5.57 -3.31 -44.91
C ILE A 12 -5.58 -3.09 -46.44
N HIS A 13 -4.42 -2.76 -47.02
CA HIS A 13 -4.22 -2.71 -48.47
C HIS A 13 -4.41 -4.08 -49.17
N ALA A 14 -4.40 -5.21 -48.45
CA ALA A 14 -4.76 -6.51 -49.04
C ALA A 14 -6.26 -6.59 -49.42
N THR A 15 -7.10 -5.71 -48.86
CA THR A 15 -8.55 -5.65 -49.11
C THR A 15 -8.97 -4.53 -50.08
N ILE A 16 -8.05 -3.63 -50.44
CA ILE A 16 -8.32 -2.43 -51.26
C ILE A 16 -7.32 -2.40 -52.43
N SER A 17 -7.76 -1.96 -53.62
CA SER A 17 -6.84 -1.82 -54.76
C SER A 17 -5.62 -0.94 -54.41
N ILE A 18 -4.44 -1.40 -54.82
CA ILE A 18 -3.16 -0.72 -54.62
C ILE A 18 -3.17 0.72 -55.17
N ASP A 19 -3.90 0.95 -56.26
CA ASP A 19 -4.03 2.27 -56.89
C ASP A 19 -4.78 3.26 -55.99
N VAL A 20 -5.79 2.78 -55.26
CA VAL A 20 -6.56 3.59 -54.32
C VAL A 20 -5.71 3.97 -53.11
N PHE A 21 -4.85 3.07 -52.65
CA PHE A 21 -3.91 3.34 -51.56
C PHE A 21 -2.89 4.43 -51.95
N TRP A 22 -2.25 4.31 -53.12
CA TRP A 22 -1.28 5.31 -53.59
C TRP A 22 -1.92 6.66 -53.92
N PHE A 23 -3.14 6.67 -54.47
CA PHE A 23 -3.91 7.89 -54.69
C PHE A 23 -4.25 8.58 -53.36
N GLY A 24 -4.68 7.82 -52.36
CA GLY A 24 -4.95 8.33 -51.01
C GLY A 24 -3.71 8.90 -50.32
N LEU A 25 -2.56 8.22 -50.44
CA LEU A 25 -1.30 8.69 -49.88
C LEU A 25 -0.81 9.98 -50.55
N SER A 26 -0.90 10.04 -51.88
CA SER A 26 -0.52 11.21 -52.67
C SER A 26 -1.42 12.41 -52.36
N GLY A 27 -2.73 12.20 -52.27
CA GLY A 27 -3.71 13.22 -51.86
C GLY A 27 -3.43 13.76 -50.45
N ALA A 28 -3.11 12.88 -49.50
CA ALA A 28 -2.72 13.30 -48.16
C ALA A 28 -1.41 14.11 -48.14
N GLY A 29 -0.45 13.76 -49.00
CA GLY A 29 0.79 14.53 -49.19
C GLY A 29 0.50 15.96 -49.68
N VAL A 30 -0.38 16.12 -50.67
CA VAL A 30 -0.79 17.44 -51.19
C VAL A 30 -1.49 18.26 -50.11
N LEU A 31 -2.37 17.65 -49.31
CA LEU A 31 -3.04 18.35 -48.20
C LEU A 31 -2.07 18.81 -47.11
N VAL A 32 -1.09 17.98 -46.74
CA VAL A 32 -0.03 18.36 -45.79
C VAL A 32 0.79 19.52 -46.35
N PHE A 33 1.19 19.45 -47.62
CA PHE A 33 1.93 20.53 -48.27
C PHE A 33 1.13 21.83 -48.32
N GLY A 34 -0.15 21.77 -48.70
CA GLY A 34 -1.04 22.93 -48.69
C GLY A 34 -1.22 23.53 -47.29
N ALA A 35 -1.34 22.69 -46.25
CA ALA A 35 -1.43 23.14 -44.87
C ALA A 35 -0.13 23.81 -44.38
N LEU A 36 1.04 23.30 -44.78
CA LEU A 36 2.34 23.91 -44.48
C LEU A 36 2.49 25.27 -45.15
N VAL A 37 2.14 25.38 -46.44
CA VAL A 37 2.15 26.65 -47.17
C VAL A 37 1.20 27.66 -46.53
N TRP A 38 -0.03 27.25 -46.20
CA TRP A 38 -1.00 28.11 -45.54
C TRP A 38 -0.55 28.54 -44.14
N GLY A 39 0.07 27.63 -43.38
CA GLY A 39 0.65 27.91 -42.08
C GLY A 39 1.79 28.93 -42.16
N ALA A 40 2.69 28.77 -43.13
CA ALA A 40 3.75 29.72 -43.41
C ALA A 40 3.20 31.09 -43.83
N TRP A 41 2.12 31.13 -44.61
CA TRP A 41 1.48 32.36 -45.07
C TRP A 41 0.75 33.11 -43.95
N LYS A 42 0.16 32.38 -43.00
CA LYS A 42 -0.50 32.98 -41.82
C LYS A 42 0.46 33.23 -40.65
N PHE A 43 1.71 32.80 -40.75
CA PHE A 43 2.69 33.00 -39.69
C PHE A 43 2.96 34.49 -39.51
N ARG A 44 2.73 34.98 -38.29
CA ARG A 44 3.06 36.34 -37.88
C ARG A 44 4.20 36.28 -36.87
N PRO A 45 5.38 36.84 -37.18
CA PRO A 45 6.46 36.88 -36.21
C PRO A 45 6.03 37.73 -35.00
N PRO A 46 6.33 37.28 -33.76
CA PRO A 46 5.95 38.03 -32.56
C PRO A 46 6.71 39.35 -32.50
N ARG A 47 6.03 40.42 -32.07
CA ARG A 47 6.70 41.71 -31.81
C ARG A 47 7.36 41.70 -30.43
N LEU A 48 8.44 42.44 -30.25
CA LEU A 48 9.13 42.56 -28.95
C LEU A 48 8.18 42.96 -27.82
N GLU A 49 7.26 43.89 -28.07
CA GLU A 49 6.26 44.35 -27.08
C GLU A 49 5.25 43.26 -26.68
N GLU A 50 4.95 42.31 -27.56
CA GLU A 50 4.12 41.15 -27.24
C GLU A 50 4.88 40.14 -26.37
N ALA A 51 6.18 39.94 -26.64
CA ALA A 51 7.05 39.14 -25.80
C ALA A 51 7.20 39.73 -24.40
N PHE A 52 7.40 41.06 -24.28
CA PHE A 52 7.43 41.76 -23.00
C PHE A 52 6.13 41.57 -22.22
N ARG A 53 4.96 41.82 -22.84
CA ARG A 53 3.66 41.64 -22.17
C ARG A 53 3.40 40.19 -21.75
N ARG A 54 3.85 39.21 -22.54
CA ARG A 54 3.73 37.78 -22.21
C ARG A 54 4.61 37.40 -21.01
N LEU A 55 5.86 37.85 -21.00
CA LEU A 55 6.78 37.63 -19.88
C LEU A 55 6.26 38.30 -18.60
N ASP A 56 5.74 39.52 -18.72
CA ASP A 56 5.25 40.29 -17.59
C ASP A 56 4.02 39.65 -16.93
N ARG A 57 3.10 39.11 -17.74
CA ARG A 57 1.93 38.35 -17.26
C ARG A 57 2.28 37.07 -16.52
N SER A 58 3.48 36.51 -16.74
CA SER A 58 3.92 35.30 -16.03
C SER A 58 4.42 35.58 -14.61
N LEU A 59 4.70 36.84 -14.28
CA LEU A 59 5.17 37.26 -12.97
C LEU A 59 3.99 37.84 -12.15
N PRO A 60 3.84 37.47 -10.86
CA PRO A 60 2.70 37.89 -10.05
C PRO A 60 2.48 39.40 -9.99
N ALA A 61 3.56 40.18 -9.95
CA ALA A 61 3.54 41.63 -9.76
C ALA A 61 3.59 42.46 -11.05
N ARG A 62 3.63 41.82 -12.24
CA ARG A 62 3.81 42.49 -13.54
C ARG A 62 4.92 43.59 -13.52
N PRO A 63 6.14 43.23 -13.09
CA PRO A 63 7.17 44.19 -12.76
C PRO A 63 7.74 44.94 -13.99
N LEU A 64 7.67 44.38 -15.20
CA LEU A 64 8.19 45.06 -16.40
C LEU A 64 7.36 46.28 -16.79
N GLN A 65 6.05 46.26 -16.53
CA GLN A 65 5.20 47.43 -16.68
C GLN A 65 5.47 48.44 -15.56
N GLY A 66 5.53 48.00 -14.30
CA GLY A 66 5.74 48.89 -13.15
C GLY A 66 7.12 49.58 -13.11
N LEU A 67 8.17 48.95 -13.67
CA LEU A 67 9.50 49.58 -13.83
C LEU A 67 9.54 50.63 -14.95
N ARG A 68 8.57 50.61 -15.87
CA ARG A 68 8.42 51.63 -16.92
C ARG A 68 7.49 52.77 -16.51
N ASP A 69 6.79 52.61 -15.41
CA ASP A 69 5.93 53.64 -14.85
C ASP A 69 6.75 54.70 -14.12
N TYR A 70 6.21 55.91 -14.06
CA TYR A 70 6.78 57.02 -13.32
C TYR A 70 5.76 57.58 -12.33
N GLN A 71 6.21 57.97 -11.16
CA GLN A 71 5.36 58.55 -10.12
C GLN A 71 4.78 59.89 -10.60
N ARG A 72 3.45 59.95 -10.78
CA ARG A 72 2.75 61.16 -11.24
C ARG A 72 2.18 62.02 -10.11
N LEU A 73 1.93 61.42 -8.93
CA LEU A 73 1.37 62.07 -7.75
C LEU A 73 2.34 61.93 -6.57
N GLY A 74 2.53 62.98 -5.77
CA GLY A 74 3.40 62.95 -4.59
C GLY A 74 4.91 63.01 -4.89
N ALA A 75 5.32 63.31 -6.12
CA ALA A 75 6.74 63.36 -6.50
C ALA A 75 7.57 64.43 -5.75
N SER A 76 6.89 65.43 -5.17
CA SER A 76 7.50 66.48 -4.33
C SER A 76 7.48 66.16 -2.83
N ASP A 77 6.81 65.08 -2.42
CA ASP A 77 6.74 64.63 -1.02
C ASP A 77 7.83 63.59 -0.73
N PRO A 78 8.75 63.84 0.23
CA PRO A 78 9.85 62.92 0.54
C PRO A 78 9.41 61.51 0.90
N ILE A 79 8.30 61.35 1.63
CA ILE A 79 7.81 60.04 2.09
C ILE A 79 7.28 59.24 0.90
N SER A 80 6.47 59.88 0.06
CA SER A 80 5.93 59.29 -1.17
C SER A 80 7.04 58.85 -2.15
N LYS A 81 8.16 59.58 -2.18
CA LYS A 81 9.33 59.22 -2.99
C LYS A 81 10.06 58.00 -2.44
N GLU A 82 10.29 57.94 -1.13
CA GLU A 82 10.95 56.78 -0.49
C GLU A 82 10.13 55.49 -0.66
N MET A 83 8.80 55.57 -0.55
CA MET A 83 7.92 54.43 -0.81
C MET A 83 7.96 53.97 -2.28
N TRP A 84 8.08 54.91 -3.22
CA TRP A 84 8.24 54.61 -4.64
C TRP A 84 9.57 53.92 -4.93
N ASP A 85 10.67 54.41 -4.34
CA ASP A 85 12.00 53.81 -4.48
C ASP A 85 12.03 52.38 -3.89
N ALA A 86 11.40 52.17 -2.73
CA ALA A 86 11.23 50.85 -2.13
C ALA A 86 10.32 49.91 -2.94
N HIS A 87 9.37 50.46 -3.71
CA HIS A 87 8.56 49.68 -4.65
C HIS A 87 9.38 49.28 -5.88
N GLN A 88 10.15 50.20 -6.48
CA GLN A 88 11.04 49.92 -7.61
C GLN A 88 12.06 48.82 -7.28
N LEU A 89 12.71 48.89 -6.11
CA LEU A 89 13.64 47.85 -5.63
C LEU A 89 12.98 46.46 -5.51
N ARG A 90 11.72 46.41 -5.06
CA ARG A 90 10.96 45.15 -5.00
C ARG A 90 10.67 44.60 -6.40
N LEU A 91 10.29 45.47 -7.35
CA LEU A 91 10.04 45.07 -8.73
C LEU A 91 11.32 44.56 -9.42
N GLU A 92 12.47 45.20 -9.20
CA GLU A 92 13.77 44.72 -9.70
C GLU A 92 14.11 43.31 -9.18
N GLY A 93 13.87 43.07 -7.89
CA GLY A 93 14.06 41.75 -7.28
C GLY A 93 13.20 40.67 -7.92
N GLU A 94 11.98 41.01 -8.35
CA GLU A 94 11.07 40.09 -9.05
C GLU A 94 11.48 39.87 -10.51
N VAL A 95 11.98 40.89 -11.22
CA VAL A 95 12.50 40.72 -12.60
C VAL A 95 13.70 39.77 -12.65
N ARG A 96 14.57 39.76 -11.62
CA ARG A 96 15.70 38.82 -11.55
C ARG A 96 15.26 37.35 -11.50
N LYS A 97 14.03 37.08 -11.08
CA LYS A 97 13.45 35.74 -11.03
C LYS A 97 12.75 35.35 -12.34
N ALA A 98 12.69 36.25 -13.32
CA ALA A 98 12.03 36.00 -14.60
C ALA A 98 12.68 34.83 -15.33
N ARG A 99 11.87 33.85 -15.71
CA ARG A 99 12.28 32.70 -16.53
C ARG A 99 11.60 32.78 -17.91
N PRO A 100 12.18 32.16 -18.95
CA PRO A 100 11.52 32.02 -20.24
C PRO A 100 10.16 31.33 -20.08
N VAL A 101 9.10 31.98 -20.60
CA VAL A 101 7.75 31.40 -20.59
C VAL A 101 7.69 30.32 -21.67
N PRO A 102 7.35 29.06 -21.33
CA PRO A 102 7.29 27.99 -22.32
C PRO A 102 6.24 28.31 -23.41
N PRO A 103 6.44 27.80 -24.64
CA PRO A 103 5.42 27.92 -25.69
C PRO A 103 4.15 27.20 -25.24
N ASP A 104 3.00 27.80 -25.56
CA ASP A 104 1.72 27.13 -25.33
C ASP A 104 1.50 26.18 -26.52
N LEU A 105 1.67 24.89 -26.27
CA LEU A 105 1.48 23.83 -27.27
C LEU A 105 0.06 23.25 -27.24
N SER A 106 -0.88 23.93 -26.55
CA SER A 106 -2.28 23.51 -26.52
C SER A 106 -2.93 23.70 -27.89
N LEU A 107 -3.15 22.58 -28.57
CA LEU A 107 -3.85 22.53 -29.85
C LEU A 107 -5.35 22.18 -29.69
N SER A 108 -5.87 22.13 -28.46
CA SER A 108 -7.26 21.73 -28.18
C SER A 108 -8.29 22.64 -28.86
N THR A 109 -8.00 23.93 -29.01
CA THR A 109 -8.84 24.90 -29.73
C THR A 109 -8.85 24.71 -31.24
N ARG A 110 -7.84 24.01 -31.79
CA ARG A 110 -7.69 23.75 -33.24
C ARG A 110 -8.02 22.31 -33.63
N ASP A 111 -8.13 21.41 -32.66
CA ASP A 111 -8.52 20.01 -32.84
C ASP A 111 -9.61 19.62 -31.81
N PRO A 112 -10.86 20.11 -31.99
CA PRO A 112 -11.95 19.88 -31.04
C PRO A 112 -12.39 18.41 -30.98
N TYR A 113 -12.15 17.64 -32.05
CA TYR A 113 -12.50 16.23 -32.14
C TYR A 113 -11.35 15.29 -31.78
N GLY A 114 -10.16 15.81 -31.43
CA GLY A 114 -9.01 14.99 -31.06
C GLY A 114 -8.51 14.08 -32.19
N LEU A 115 -8.66 14.50 -33.44
CA LEU A 115 -8.28 13.70 -34.62
C LEU A 115 -6.79 13.37 -34.63
N ARG A 116 -5.94 14.21 -34.01
CA ARG A 116 -4.50 13.92 -33.86
C ARG A 116 -4.25 12.68 -33.00
N PHE A 117 -5.02 12.50 -31.92
CA PHE A 117 -4.87 11.36 -31.02
C PHE A 117 -5.45 10.11 -31.65
N SER A 118 -6.54 10.23 -32.42
CA SER A 118 -7.07 9.14 -33.23
C SER A 118 -6.04 8.67 -34.28
N ALA A 119 -5.36 9.60 -34.94
CA ALA A 119 -4.30 9.28 -35.90
C ALA A 119 -3.07 8.64 -35.24
N LEU A 120 -2.66 9.12 -34.06
CA LEU A 120 -1.58 8.53 -33.28
C LEU A 120 -1.95 7.13 -32.79
N PHE A 121 -3.16 6.96 -32.27
CA PHE A 121 -3.69 5.68 -31.79
C PHE A 121 -3.70 4.63 -32.90
N LEU A 122 -4.24 4.96 -34.07
CA LEU A 122 -4.21 4.06 -35.22
C LEU A 122 -2.78 3.71 -35.63
N PHE A 123 -1.87 4.69 -35.62
CA PHE A 123 -0.47 4.46 -35.93
C PHE A 123 0.22 3.55 -34.90
N THR A 124 -0.01 3.75 -33.61
CA THR A 124 0.53 2.87 -32.56
C THR A 124 -0.08 1.48 -32.63
N LEU A 125 -1.37 1.36 -32.95
CA LEU A 125 -2.03 0.09 -33.19
C LEU A 125 -1.39 -0.63 -34.38
N GLY A 126 -1.08 0.11 -35.45
CA GLY A 126 -0.33 -0.39 -36.59
C GLY A 126 1.12 -0.77 -36.28
N LEU A 127 1.77 -0.15 -35.29
CA LEU A 127 3.12 -0.54 -34.86
C LEU A 127 3.14 -1.80 -33.98
N ILE A 128 2.13 -1.97 -33.12
CA ILE A 128 2.04 -3.09 -32.17
C ILE A 128 1.51 -4.35 -32.87
N PHE A 129 0.44 -4.20 -33.65
CA PHE A 129 -0.26 -5.32 -34.30
C PHE A 129 0.06 -5.44 -35.79
N GLY A 130 0.65 -4.42 -36.40
CA GLY A 130 1.10 -4.48 -37.79
C GLY A 130 2.53 -5.00 -37.89
N SER A 131 2.79 -5.80 -38.92
CA SER A 131 4.13 -6.30 -39.20
C SER A 131 4.91 -5.27 -40.00
N VAL A 132 6.03 -4.78 -39.47
CA VAL A 132 6.97 -3.89 -40.17
C VAL A 132 7.52 -4.54 -41.46
N TRP A 133 7.47 -5.88 -41.54
CA TRP A 133 7.88 -6.67 -42.70
C TRP A 133 6.82 -6.74 -43.82
N ASN A 134 5.59 -6.29 -43.59
CA ASN A 134 4.57 -6.24 -44.65
C ASN A 134 4.80 -5.10 -45.65
N LEU A 135 5.60 -4.08 -45.31
CA LEU A 135 5.95 -3.02 -46.26
C LEU A 135 6.94 -3.51 -47.34
N SER A 136 7.77 -4.51 -47.05
CA SER A 136 8.63 -5.18 -48.04
C SER A 136 7.89 -6.17 -48.94
N ASN A 137 6.67 -6.58 -48.58
CA ASN A 137 5.84 -7.48 -49.40
C ASN A 137 5.08 -6.77 -50.53
N LEU A 138 5.21 -5.45 -50.66
CA LEU A 138 4.65 -4.67 -51.78
C LEU A 138 5.29 -5.01 -53.14
N GLN A 139 6.39 -5.78 -53.18
CA GLN A 139 7.08 -6.19 -54.41
C GLN A 139 7.06 -7.71 -54.69
N SER A 140 6.54 -8.56 -53.78
CA SER A 140 6.77 -10.02 -53.84
C SER A 140 5.50 -10.88 -53.91
N SER A 141 4.33 -10.32 -54.20
CA SER A 141 3.09 -11.09 -54.40
C SER A 141 2.93 -11.53 -55.87
N ALA A 142 3.92 -12.26 -56.37
CA ALA A 142 3.86 -12.93 -57.67
C ALA A 142 4.61 -14.28 -57.69
N SER A 143 4.62 -15.07 -56.60
CA SER A 143 4.98 -16.48 -56.74
C SER A 143 4.57 -17.35 -55.54
N LEU A 144 4.05 -18.54 -55.88
CA LEU A 144 4.04 -19.81 -55.11
C LEU A 144 2.99 -19.89 -53.97
N ARG A 145 1.91 -20.70 -54.04
CA ARG A 145 1.79 -22.17 -54.19
C ARG A 145 2.71 -22.98 -53.25
N ASN A 146 2.27 -23.16 -52.01
CA ASN A 146 2.02 -24.47 -51.37
C ASN A 146 1.57 -24.24 -49.91
N PRO A 147 0.42 -24.76 -49.46
CA PRO A 147 0.24 -24.98 -48.04
C PRO A 147 1.00 -26.26 -47.70
N ALA A 148 2.18 -26.14 -47.09
CA ALA A 148 2.68 -27.22 -46.27
C ALA A 148 1.64 -27.46 -45.17
N VAL A 149 1.20 -28.71 -45.03
CA VAL A 149 0.39 -29.19 -43.93
C VAL A 149 1.15 -28.81 -42.66
N LEU A 150 0.67 -27.79 -41.97
CA LEU A 150 1.07 -27.50 -40.60
C LEU A 150 0.67 -28.72 -39.78
N ASP A 151 1.61 -29.26 -39.01
CA ASP A 151 1.37 -30.28 -38.01
C ASP A 151 0.54 -29.62 -36.89
N VAL A 152 -0.78 -29.61 -37.06
CA VAL A 152 -1.70 -29.03 -36.08
C VAL A 152 -1.85 -30.06 -34.97
N ALA A 153 -1.37 -29.72 -33.77
CA ALA A 153 -1.58 -30.52 -32.58
C ALA A 153 -3.07 -30.87 -32.46
N GLN A 154 -3.39 -32.17 -32.44
CA GLN A 154 -4.77 -32.65 -32.40
C GLN A 154 -5.35 -32.69 -30.98
N TRP A 155 -4.59 -32.27 -29.98
CA TRP A 155 -5.07 -32.05 -28.62
C TRP A 155 -4.37 -30.81 -28.07
N GLU A 156 -5.00 -30.15 -27.09
CA GLU A 156 -4.45 -28.98 -26.38
C GLU A 156 -4.64 -29.19 -24.88
N GLY A 157 -3.67 -28.81 -24.06
CA GLY A 157 -3.80 -28.93 -22.62
C GLY A 157 -3.25 -27.73 -21.85
N TRP A 158 -3.91 -27.35 -20.77
CA TRP A 158 -3.48 -26.28 -19.87
C TRP A 158 -3.42 -26.77 -18.44
N ILE A 159 -2.43 -26.29 -17.70
CA ILE A 159 -2.31 -26.45 -16.25
C ILE A 159 -2.47 -25.07 -15.64
N THR A 160 -3.54 -24.86 -14.90
CA THR A 160 -3.78 -23.64 -14.13
C THR A 160 -3.45 -23.91 -12.66
N PRO A 161 -2.35 -23.35 -12.13
CA PRO A 161 -2.03 -23.44 -10.72
C PRO A 161 -3.14 -22.87 -9.83
N PRO A 162 -3.19 -23.23 -8.53
CA PRO A 162 -4.13 -22.62 -7.60
C PRO A 162 -4.00 -21.09 -7.60
N SER A 163 -5.14 -20.39 -7.50
CA SER A 163 -5.17 -18.92 -7.62
C SER A 163 -4.30 -18.19 -6.60
N TYR A 164 -4.05 -18.80 -5.44
CA TYR A 164 -3.22 -18.23 -4.39
C TYR A 164 -1.73 -18.19 -4.77
N SER A 165 -1.26 -19.14 -5.58
CA SER A 165 0.16 -19.26 -5.95
C SER A 165 0.66 -18.15 -6.86
N SER A 166 -0.25 -17.42 -7.53
CA SER A 166 0.05 -16.41 -8.55
C SER A 166 0.95 -16.89 -9.71
N LEU A 167 1.17 -18.20 -9.84
CA LEU A 167 1.95 -18.81 -10.90
C LEU A 167 1.20 -18.73 -12.25
N PRO A 168 1.93 -18.59 -13.38
CA PRO A 168 1.31 -18.55 -14.70
C PRO A 168 0.67 -19.89 -15.07
N THR A 169 -0.37 -19.85 -15.90
CA THR A 169 -0.92 -21.06 -16.52
C THR A 169 0.10 -21.63 -17.51
N LEU A 170 0.37 -22.93 -17.41
CA LEU A 170 1.31 -23.65 -18.27
C LEU A 170 0.56 -24.34 -19.41
N TYR A 171 1.16 -24.36 -20.60
CA TYR A 171 0.60 -25.04 -21.77
C TYR A 171 1.29 -26.40 -21.95
N LEU A 172 0.53 -27.49 -21.85
CA LEU A 172 1.06 -28.87 -21.85
C LEU A 172 1.78 -29.22 -23.14
N ASN A 173 1.32 -28.71 -24.28
CA ASN A 173 1.92 -29.00 -25.58
C ASN A 173 3.32 -28.40 -25.74
N ASP A 174 3.67 -27.35 -24.98
CA ASP A 174 5.02 -26.80 -24.94
C ASP A 174 5.95 -27.62 -24.02
N LEU A 175 5.39 -28.52 -23.22
CA LEU A 175 6.09 -29.31 -22.20
C LEU A 175 6.20 -30.79 -22.59
N THR A 176 5.97 -31.14 -23.86
CA THR A 176 6.07 -32.55 -24.31
C THR A 176 7.50 -33.09 -24.31
N ASP A 177 8.49 -32.21 -24.37
CA ASP A 177 9.92 -32.56 -24.31
C ASP A 177 10.42 -32.77 -22.87
N ASP A 178 9.64 -32.37 -21.86
CA ASP A 178 9.95 -32.53 -20.44
C ASP A 178 9.06 -33.62 -19.82
N PRO A 179 9.62 -34.79 -19.46
CA PRO A 179 8.83 -35.89 -18.92
C PRO A 179 8.39 -35.67 -17.47
N ASP A 180 8.97 -34.72 -16.73
CA ASP A 180 8.74 -34.55 -15.29
C ASP A 180 8.07 -33.20 -14.99
N LEU A 181 6.84 -33.22 -14.46
CA LEU A 181 6.08 -32.02 -14.12
C LEU A 181 5.99 -31.84 -12.60
N SER A 182 6.52 -30.75 -12.08
CA SER A 182 6.37 -30.38 -10.66
C SER A 182 5.20 -29.40 -10.48
N LEU A 183 4.09 -29.87 -9.91
CA LEU A 183 2.83 -29.13 -9.80
C LEU A 183 2.42 -28.95 -8.34
N LEU A 184 1.69 -27.86 -8.05
CA LEU A 184 1.08 -27.67 -6.73
C LEU A 184 -0.17 -28.52 -6.59
N LYS A 185 -0.43 -28.96 -5.37
CA LYS A 185 -1.69 -29.62 -5.04
C LYS A 185 -2.85 -28.66 -5.28
N GLY A 186 -3.90 -29.14 -5.94
CA GLY A 186 -5.06 -28.33 -6.34
C GLY A 186 -4.89 -27.59 -7.67
N SER A 187 -3.76 -27.76 -8.38
CA SER A 187 -3.63 -27.29 -9.77
C SER A 187 -4.70 -27.96 -10.64
N ARG A 188 -5.37 -27.17 -11.48
CA ARG A 188 -6.40 -27.65 -12.39
C ARG A 188 -5.80 -27.94 -13.76
N ILE A 189 -6.07 -29.12 -14.28
CA ILE A 189 -5.66 -29.52 -15.62
C ILE A 189 -6.90 -29.58 -16.51
N GLU A 190 -6.83 -28.90 -17.65
CA GLU A 190 -7.84 -28.95 -18.71
C GLU A 190 -7.19 -29.50 -19.98
N VAL A 191 -7.73 -30.59 -20.53
CA VAL A 191 -7.26 -31.16 -21.80
C VAL A 191 -8.42 -31.19 -22.79
N ARG A 192 -8.20 -30.64 -23.97
CA ARG A 192 -9.12 -30.69 -25.11
C ARG A 192 -8.59 -31.64 -26.15
N LEU A 193 -9.39 -32.65 -26.49
CA LEU A 193 -9.08 -33.65 -27.50
C LEU A 193 -9.87 -33.31 -28.77
N TYR A 194 -9.16 -33.16 -29.89
CA TYR A 194 -9.75 -32.90 -31.20
C TYR A 194 -9.60 -34.14 -32.11
N GLY A 195 -10.51 -34.29 -33.07
CA GLY A 195 -10.52 -35.41 -34.02
C GLY A 195 -11.74 -36.33 -33.86
N GLU A 196 -11.67 -37.52 -34.46
CA GLU A 196 -12.72 -38.52 -34.29
C GLU A 196 -12.70 -39.08 -32.87
N VAL A 197 -13.88 -39.35 -32.29
CA VAL A 197 -14.00 -39.82 -30.91
C VAL A 197 -13.24 -41.14 -30.76
N GLY A 198 -12.27 -41.16 -29.83
CA GLY A 198 -11.41 -42.32 -29.57
C GLY A 198 -10.07 -42.32 -30.32
N THR A 199 -9.76 -41.32 -31.15
CA THR A 199 -8.41 -41.14 -31.71
C THR A 199 -7.38 -40.80 -30.62
N TYR A 200 -7.78 -39.97 -29.65
CA TYR A 200 -7.01 -39.67 -28.46
C TYR A 200 -7.75 -40.16 -27.21
N ILE A 201 -6.98 -40.67 -26.26
CA ILE A 201 -7.49 -41.18 -24.99
C ILE A 201 -6.60 -40.62 -23.88
N LEU A 202 -7.20 -39.98 -22.89
CA LEU A 202 -6.52 -39.52 -21.68
C LEU A 202 -6.57 -40.59 -20.59
N SER A 203 -5.42 -40.92 -20.01
CA SER A 203 -5.31 -41.72 -18.80
C SER A 203 -4.51 -40.95 -17.76
N GLU A 204 -5.01 -40.84 -16.54
CA GLU A 204 -4.32 -40.12 -15.46
C GLU A 204 -4.53 -40.77 -14.10
N THR A 205 -3.56 -40.60 -13.19
CA THR A 205 -3.62 -41.12 -11.80
C THR A 205 -3.52 -40.02 -10.74
N THR A 206 -3.38 -38.77 -11.16
CA THR A 206 -3.12 -37.59 -10.32
C THR A 206 -4.34 -37.07 -9.57
N SER A 207 -5.55 -37.29 -10.09
CA SER A 207 -6.80 -36.81 -9.48
C SER A 207 -7.32 -37.72 -8.37
N ALA A 208 -6.76 -38.93 -8.23
CA ALA A 208 -7.21 -39.99 -7.33
C ALA A 208 -8.69 -40.39 -7.48
N ARG A 209 -9.35 -40.03 -8.60
CA ARG A 209 -10.76 -40.31 -8.85
C ARG A 209 -10.95 -41.81 -9.12
N THR A 210 -11.81 -42.45 -8.33
CA THR A 210 -12.12 -43.89 -8.41
C THR A 210 -13.59 -44.18 -8.70
N SER A 211 -14.43 -43.16 -8.86
CA SER A 211 -15.87 -43.29 -9.14
C SER A 211 -16.32 -42.14 -10.06
N GLU A 212 -17.23 -42.43 -11.00
CA GLU A 212 -17.77 -41.47 -11.99
C GLU A 212 -16.71 -40.79 -12.87
N LEU A 213 -15.84 -41.59 -13.49
CA LEU A 213 -14.92 -41.08 -14.51
C LEU A 213 -15.68 -40.82 -15.82
N PRO A 214 -15.59 -39.62 -16.43
CA PRO A 214 -16.05 -39.43 -17.79
C PRO A 214 -15.32 -40.41 -18.73
N PRO A 215 -15.94 -40.84 -19.84
CA PRO A 215 -15.25 -41.59 -20.86
C PRO A 215 -13.90 -40.93 -21.21
N ALA A 216 -12.82 -41.71 -21.20
CA ALA A 216 -11.47 -41.22 -21.44
C ALA A 216 -11.26 -40.58 -22.83
N SER A 217 -12.23 -40.74 -23.73
CA SER A 217 -12.28 -40.14 -25.08
C SER A 217 -13.21 -38.93 -25.18
N GLU A 218 -13.76 -38.42 -24.07
CA GLU A 218 -14.55 -37.17 -24.12
C GLU A 218 -13.68 -36.01 -24.61
N PRO A 219 -14.24 -35.10 -25.46
CA PRO A 219 -13.47 -34.00 -26.05
C PRO A 219 -12.90 -33.00 -25.05
N LEU A 220 -13.46 -32.90 -23.85
CA LEU A 220 -12.98 -32.00 -22.79
C LEU A 220 -12.83 -32.81 -21.50
N GLN A 221 -11.62 -32.80 -20.95
CA GLN A 221 -11.29 -33.43 -19.68
C GLN A 221 -10.86 -32.35 -18.70
N THR A 222 -11.39 -32.39 -17.49
CA THR A 222 -10.99 -31.44 -16.43
C THR A 222 -10.88 -32.16 -15.10
N PHE A 223 -9.70 -32.03 -14.48
CA PHE A 223 -9.41 -32.63 -13.19
C PHE A 223 -8.43 -31.79 -12.39
N ASP A 224 -8.47 -31.95 -11.07
CA ASP A 224 -7.56 -31.25 -10.15
C ASP A 224 -6.51 -32.24 -9.64
N VAL A 225 -5.26 -31.79 -9.54
CA VAL A 225 -4.13 -32.61 -9.08
C VAL A 225 -4.19 -32.76 -7.56
N VAL A 226 -4.32 -34.00 -7.06
CA VAL A 226 -4.43 -34.29 -5.62
C VAL A 226 -3.21 -35.07 -5.09
N GLN A 227 -2.56 -35.86 -5.95
CA GLN A 227 -1.39 -36.68 -5.64
C GLN A 227 -0.40 -36.72 -6.81
N SER A 228 0.84 -37.11 -6.52
CA SER A 228 1.83 -37.47 -7.54
C SER A 228 1.33 -38.68 -8.34
N GLY A 229 1.64 -38.73 -9.63
CA GLY A 229 1.12 -39.75 -10.53
C GLY A 229 1.61 -39.58 -11.94
N GLU A 230 0.85 -40.07 -12.90
CA GLU A 230 1.15 -39.97 -14.33
C GLU A 230 -0.05 -39.40 -15.09
N ILE A 231 0.25 -38.68 -16.16
CA ILE A 231 -0.71 -38.21 -17.16
C ILE A 231 -0.23 -38.74 -18.52
N ASP A 232 -1.07 -39.49 -19.20
CA ASP A 232 -0.76 -40.13 -20.48
C ASP A 232 -1.87 -39.80 -21.49
N ILE A 233 -1.50 -39.14 -22.59
CA ILE A 233 -2.38 -38.89 -23.74
C ILE A 233 -1.95 -39.86 -24.83
N ALA A 234 -2.71 -40.94 -24.98
CA ALA A 234 -2.46 -41.95 -26.00
C ALA A 234 -3.06 -41.51 -27.35
N GLY A 235 -2.26 -41.54 -28.42
CA GLY A 235 -2.70 -41.22 -29.79
C GLY A 235 -1.52 -41.16 -30.77
N PRO A 236 -1.74 -40.82 -32.05
CA PRO A 236 -0.69 -40.75 -33.08
C PRO A 236 0.44 -39.77 -32.75
N VAL A 237 0.11 -38.65 -32.08
CA VAL A 237 1.03 -37.65 -31.54
C VAL A 237 0.66 -37.40 -30.08
N GLY A 238 0.92 -38.39 -29.24
CA GLY A 238 0.64 -38.39 -27.80
C GLY A 238 1.76 -37.79 -26.95
N ALA A 239 1.54 -37.70 -25.65
CA ALA A 239 2.53 -37.24 -24.68
C ALA A 239 2.28 -37.88 -23.31
N ARG A 240 3.36 -38.03 -22.52
CA ARG A 240 3.33 -38.63 -21.19
C ARG A 240 4.17 -37.83 -20.22
N TRP A 241 3.63 -37.62 -19.03
CA TRP A 241 4.30 -36.91 -17.94
C TRP A 241 4.20 -37.66 -16.62
N SER A 242 5.29 -37.65 -15.86
CA SER A 242 5.34 -37.99 -14.45
C SER A 242 5.11 -36.72 -13.63
N VAL A 243 4.04 -36.69 -12.84
CA VAL A 243 3.66 -35.53 -12.02
C VAL A 243 4.15 -35.71 -10.60
N PHE A 244 4.92 -34.74 -10.11
CA PHE A 244 5.38 -34.63 -8.73
C PHE A 244 4.70 -33.45 -8.04
N LEU A 245 4.26 -33.66 -6.79
CA LEU A 245 3.71 -32.57 -5.98
C LEU A 245 4.81 -31.74 -5.34
N SER A 246 4.81 -30.44 -5.64
CA SER A 246 5.59 -29.45 -4.90
C SER A 246 4.94 -29.20 -3.54
N PRO A 247 5.70 -29.23 -2.43
CA PRO A 247 5.19 -28.85 -1.12
C PRO A 247 4.94 -27.34 -1.06
N ASP A 248 3.97 -26.97 -0.23
CA ASP A 248 3.61 -25.61 0.16
C ASP A 248 3.99 -25.44 1.64
N TYR A 249 4.86 -24.47 1.96
CA TYR A 249 5.43 -24.35 3.29
C TYR A 249 4.69 -23.28 4.10
N PRO A 250 4.51 -23.48 5.42
CA PRO A 250 3.89 -22.45 6.23
C PRO A 250 4.76 -21.17 6.28
N PRO A 251 4.14 -20.00 6.51
CA PRO A 251 4.85 -18.74 6.62
C PRO A 251 5.94 -18.75 7.70
N ASN A 252 6.98 -17.96 7.48
CA ASN A 252 8.00 -17.70 8.48
C ASN A 252 7.86 -16.27 9.04
N LEU A 253 8.05 -16.10 10.35
CA LEU A 253 8.03 -14.81 11.02
C LEU A 253 9.25 -14.62 11.90
N SER A 254 9.72 -13.39 11.95
CA SER A 254 10.76 -12.99 12.90
C SER A 254 10.53 -11.58 13.42
N TRP A 255 10.94 -11.35 14.66
CA TRP A 255 11.01 -10.02 15.27
C TRP A 255 12.13 -10.03 16.32
N ASP A 256 12.68 -8.87 16.64
CA ASP A 256 13.86 -8.74 17.52
C ASP A 256 13.52 -8.67 19.02
N GLY A 257 12.23 -8.72 19.37
CA GLY A 257 11.78 -8.65 20.75
C GLY A 257 11.78 -7.26 21.38
N ARG A 258 12.06 -6.21 20.59
CA ARG A 258 12.28 -4.86 21.10
C ARG A 258 11.20 -3.91 20.64
N PHE A 259 10.79 -3.07 21.58
CA PHE A 259 9.97 -1.91 21.30
C PHE A 259 10.83 -0.65 21.28
N GLU A 260 10.58 0.18 20.29
CA GLU A 260 10.91 1.59 20.32
C GLU A 260 9.71 2.33 20.92
N THR A 261 9.92 3.21 21.90
CA THR A 261 8.83 3.94 22.55
C THR A 261 9.17 5.41 22.62
N ASP A 262 8.23 6.24 22.21
CA ASP A 262 8.36 7.69 22.30
C ASP A 262 8.06 8.23 23.71
N PHE A 263 8.00 9.55 23.86
CA PHE A 263 7.66 10.17 25.15
C PHE A 263 6.18 9.96 25.54
N TYR A 264 5.28 9.98 24.56
CA TYR A 264 3.84 9.89 24.79
C TYR A 264 3.35 8.46 25.06
N GLY A 265 4.20 7.47 24.80
CA GLY A 265 3.95 6.05 25.06
C GLY A 265 3.59 5.25 23.80
N GLU A 266 3.64 5.88 22.63
CA GLU A 266 3.49 5.21 21.35
C GLU A 266 4.64 4.21 21.20
N SER A 267 4.26 2.94 21.03
CA SER A 267 5.17 1.81 20.98
C SER A 267 5.23 1.27 19.56
N THR A 268 6.43 1.22 19.00
CA THR A 268 6.70 0.66 17.67
C THR A 268 7.55 -0.59 17.80
N PHE A 269 7.19 -1.65 17.09
CA PHE A 269 8.08 -2.79 16.87
C PHE A 269 8.09 -3.17 15.39
N SER A 270 9.21 -3.72 14.93
CA SER A 270 9.36 -4.19 13.56
C SER A 270 9.30 -5.71 13.52
N PHE A 271 8.66 -6.26 12.50
CA PHE A 271 8.63 -7.69 12.24
C PHE A 271 8.86 -7.94 10.76
N SER A 272 9.40 -9.11 10.44
CA SER A 272 9.60 -9.60 9.07
C SER A 272 8.81 -10.88 8.89
N ALA A 273 8.17 -11.02 7.74
CA ALA A 273 7.40 -12.20 7.38
C ALA A 273 7.71 -12.61 5.94
N SER A 274 7.80 -13.92 5.70
CA SER A 274 8.07 -14.46 4.38
C SER A 274 7.33 -15.76 4.13
N ASP A 275 6.95 -16.01 2.88
CA ASP A 275 6.22 -17.19 2.43
C ASP A 275 6.46 -17.41 0.92
N ASP A 276 6.39 -18.65 0.43
CA ASP A 276 6.62 -18.99 -0.97
C ASP A 276 5.48 -18.59 -1.91
N TYR A 277 4.25 -18.44 -1.40
CA TYR A 277 3.10 -17.94 -2.15
C TYR A 277 2.43 -16.70 -1.55
N GLY A 278 2.93 -16.26 -0.41
CA GLY A 278 2.68 -14.96 0.18
C GLY A 278 1.81 -15.04 1.42
N VAL A 279 2.13 -14.16 2.36
CA VAL A 279 1.41 -14.06 3.63
C VAL A 279 0.08 -13.35 3.42
N SER A 280 -1.02 -13.93 3.92
CA SER A 280 -2.37 -13.38 3.80
C SER A 280 -2.73 -12.48 4.98
N GLU A 281 -2.42 -12.92 6.20
CA GLU A 281 -2.72 -12.24 7.46
C GLU A 281 -1.65 -12.50 8.52
N GLY A 282 -1.59 -11.61 9.52
CA GLY A 282 -0.73 -11.78 10.68
C GLY A 282 -1.37 -11.24 11.94
N GLN A 283 -1.06 -11.85 13.08
CA GLN A 283 -1.58 -11.48 14.38
C GLN A 283 -0.49 -11.53 15.46
N ALA A 284 -0.47 -10.55 16.33
CA ALA A 284 0.31 -10.55 17.56
C ALA A 284 -0.59 -10.85 18.76
N THR A 285 -0.20 -11.84 19.56
CA THR A 285 -0.84 -12.17 20.83
C THR A 285 0.10 -11.76 21.96
N ILE A 286 -0.33 -10.82 22.79
CA ILE A 286 0.40 -10.37 23.98
C ILE A 286 -0.29 -10.98 25.20
N SER A 287 0.47 -11.66 26.06
CA SER A 287 -0.03 -12.24 27.30
C SER A 287 0.81 -11.78 28.49
N ILE A 288 0.19 -11.62 29.65
CA ILE A 288 0.91 -11.23 30.87
C ILE A 288 1.82 -12.37 31.35
N ASP A 289 3.08 -12.04 31.66
CA ASP A 289 4.05 -13.02 32.18
C ASP A 289 3.98 -13.06 33.70
N LEU A 290 3.05 -13.86 34.24
CA LEU A 290 2.85 -13.99 35.69
C LEU A 290 4.02 -14.68 36.41
N GLU A 291 4.87 -15.41 35.71
CA GLU A 291 6.00 -16.14 36.28
C GLU A 291 7.14 -15.19 36.64
N ASN A 292 7.43 -14.22 35.76
CA ASN A 292 8.46 -13.21 35.96
C ASN A 292 7.93 -11.90 36.57
N LEU A 293 6.63 -11.81 36.85
CA LEU A 293 6.01 -10.65 37.47
C LEU A 293 6.32 -10.59 38.98
N ASP A 294 6.79 -9.44 39.46
CA ASP A 294 6.91 -9.17 40.89
C ASP A 294 5.52 -8.90 41.52
N ARG A 295 4.96 -9.92 42.16
CA ARG A 295 3.59 -9.91 42.71
C ARG A 295 3.49 -9.32 44.12
N ARG A 296 3.98 -8.10 44.31
CA ARG A 296 3.88 -7.35 45.57
C ARG A 296 2.83 -6.25 45.52
N TYR A 297 2.39 -5.84 46.70
CA TYR A 297 1.43 -4.75 46.88
C TYR A 297 0.15 -4.95 46.04
N GLY A 298 -0.16 -4.06 45.09
CA GLY A 298 -1.36 -4.16 44.27
C GLY A 298 -1.37 -5.31 43.26
N LEU A 299 -0.22 -5.94 43.01
CA LEU A 299 -0.12 -7.09 42.10
C LEU A 299 -0.17 -8.44 42.84
N SER A 300 -0.34 -8.42 44.17
CA SER A 300 -0.45 -9.63 44.99
C SER A 300 -1.76 -10.40 44.76
N ALA A 301 -2.87 -9.68 44.53
CA ALA A 301 -4.14 -10.27 44.12
C ALA A 301 -4.01 -10.92 42.74
N GLN A 302 -4.89 -11.88 42.43
CA GLN A 302 -5.00 -12.38 41.06
C GLN A 302 -5.50 -11.26 40.13
N PRO A 303 -4.98 -11.15 38.90
CA PRO A 303 -5.53 -10.21 37.93
C PRO A 303 -6.98 -10.59 37.65
N ARG A 304 -7.83 -9.57 37.57
CA ARG A 304 -9.23 -9.72 37.13
C ARG A 304 -9.31 -10.33 35.74
N ASP A 305 -8.49 -9.80 34.85
CA ASP A 305 -8.47 -10.16 33.45
C ASP A 305 -7.04 -10.51 33.03
N ALA A 306 -6.91 -11.70 32.48
CA ALA A 306 -5.68 -12.25 31.93
C ALA A 306 -5.87 -12.62 30.44
N ALA A 307 -6.98 -12.22 29.82
CA ALA A 307 -7.23 -12.42 28.41
C ALA A 307 -6.15 -11.70 27.58
N PRO A 308 -5.56 -12.36 26.58
CA PRO A 308 -4.48 -11.78 25.80
C PRO A 308 -4.97 -10.58 24.99
N ILE A 309 -4.07 -9.62 24.77
CA ILE A 309 -4.28 -8.53 23.82
C ILE A 309 -3.97 -9.08 22.44
N LEU A 310 -4.94 -9.02 21.54
CA LEU A 310 -4.82 -9.43 20.14
C LEU A 310 -4.66 -8.19 19.27
N LEU A 311 -3.67 -8.19 18.39
CA LEU A 311 -3.41 -7.10 17.46
C LEU A 311 -3.20 -7.67 16.06
N ASP A 312 -3.85 -7.07 15.08
CA ASP A 312 -3.65 -7.44 13.68
C ASP A 312 -2.37 -6.80 13.16
N LEU A 313 -1.48 -7.63 12.59
CA LEU A 313 -0.21 -7.17 12.07
C LEU A 313 -0.43 -6.42 10.74
N PRO A 314 0.19 -5.24 10.56
CA PRO A 314 -0.01 -4.44 9.36
C PRO A 314 0.63 -5.11 8.14
N MET A 315 -0.21 -5.41 7.16
CA MET A 315 0.19 -6.00 5.88
C MET A 315 0.55 -4.91 4.85
N PRO A 316 1.48 -5.18 3.92
CA PRO A 316 1.76 -4.30 2.80
C PRO A 316 0.48 -4.05 1.97
N LEU A 317 0.08 -2.78 1.87
CA LEU A 317 -1.05 -2.36 1.04
C LEU A 317 -0.72 -2.46 -0.45
N ASN A 318 0.51 -2.09 -0.81
CA ASN A 318 1.08 -2.19 -2.14
C ASN A 318 2.47 -2.79 -2.00
N GLY A 319 2.78 -3.84 -2.74
CA GLY A 319 4.09 -4.48 -2.70
C GLY A 319 4.00 -6.00 -2.58
N ASP A 320 5.17 -6.61 -2.45
CA ASP A 320 5.32 -8.04 -2.35
C ASP A 320 4.90 -8.55 -0.97
N ARG A 321 4.21 -9.69 -0.95
CA ARG A 321 3.81 -10.42 0.27
C ARG A 321 4.59 -11.70 0.48
N LEU A 322 5.51 -12.02 -0.43
CA LEU A 322 6.42 -13.17 -0.36
C LEU A 322 7.54 -12.94 0.66
N ASP A 323 8.04 -11.71 0.79
CA ASP A 323 9.04 -11.32 1.78
C ASP A 323 8.93 -9.82 2.07
N PHE A 324 8.58 -9.46 3.31
CA PHE A 324 8.48 -8.06 3.70
C PHE A 324 8.84 -7.83 5.16
N THR A 325 9.17 -6.58 5.44
CA THR A 325 9.34 -6.06 6.81
C THR A 325 8.37 -4.91 7.03
N SER A 326 7.66 -4.93 8.15
CA SER A 326 6.64 -3.95 8.49
C SER A 326 6.80 -3.49 9.94
N LYS A 327 6.22 -2.32 10.24
CA LYS A 327 6.23 -1.72 11.57
C LYS A 327 4.81 -1.69 12.12
N MET A 328 4.65 -2.23 13.32
CA MET A 328 3.42 -2.12 14.09
C MET A 328 3.57 -0.99 15.09
N VAL A 329 2.58 -0.10 15.14
CA VAL A 329 2.54 1.07 16.02
C VAL A 329 1.27 0.97 16.86
N GLU A 330 1.41 1.00 18.18
CA GLU A 330 0.29 0.89 19.12
C GLU A 330 0.60 1.63 20.43
N ASP A 331 -0.41 2.18 21.09
CA ASP A 331 -0.27 2.85 22.38
C ASP A 331 -0.82 2.00 23.54
N PHE A 332 0.10 1.35 24.26
CA PHE A 332 -0.23 0.52 25.42
C PHE A 332 -0.32 1.30 26.74
N SER A 333 -0.21 2.62 26.74
CA SER A 333 -0.10 3.43 27.95
C SER A 333 -1.30 3.30 28.89
N ARG A 334 -2.50 3.14 28.31
CA ARG A 334 -3.74 2.94 29.09
C ARG A 334 -3.95 1.49 29.54
N SER A 335 -3.19 0.53 29.00
CA SER A 335 -3.28 -0.88 29.36
C SER A 335 -2.99 -1.11 30.84
N THR A 336 -3.66 -2.09 31.43
CA THR A 336 -3.36 -2.60 32.78
C THR A 336 -1.97 -3.22 32.89
N TRP A 337 -1.43 -3.68 31.75
CA TRP A 337 -0.14 -4.34 31.69
C TRP A 337 0.99 -3.40 31.28
N SER A 338 0.70 -2.11 31.13
CA SER A 338 1.73 -1.12 30.82
C SER A 338 2.86 -1.18 31.86
N ASN A 339 4.09 -1.20 31.36
CA ASN A 339 5.32 -1.39 32.12
C ASN A 339 5.41 -2.72 32.89
N LEU A 340 4.60 -3.74 32.58
CA LEU A 340 4.71 -5.09 33.16
C LEU A 340 5.40 -6.07 32.20
N PRO A 341 6.01 -7.15 32.70
CA PRO A 341 6.54 -8.23 31.87
C PRO A 341 5.41 -8.95 31.13
N VAL A 342 5.59 -9.17 29.83
CA VAL A 342 4.66 -9.84 28.92
C VAL A 342 5.40 -10.83 28.02
N LYS A 343 4.68 -11.84 27.55
CA LYS A 343 5.12 -12.76 26.48
C LYS A 343 4.37 -12.40 25.20
N ILE A 344 5.11 -12.26 24.10
CA ILE A 344 4.55 -11.89 22.81
C ILE A 344 4.82 -13.02 21.82
N LYS A 345 3.72 -13.50 21.22
CA LYS A 345 3.73 -14.50 20.16
C LYS A 345 3.21 -13.86 18.88
N LEU A 346 3.97 -13.98 17.80
CA LEU A 346 3.52 -13.59 16.46
C LEU A 346 3.11 -14.82 15.66
N GLU A 347 2.03 -14.68 14.91
CA GLU A 347 1.46 -15.69 14.03
C GLU A 347 1.19 -15.06 12.66
N ALA A 348 1.40 -15.83 11.60
CA ALA A 348 0.91 -15.46 10.27
C ALA A 348 0.30 -16.66 9.58
N ARG A 349 -0.55 -16.36 8.60
CA ARG A 349 -1.22 -17.35 7.78
C ARG A 349 -1.03 -17.04 6.31
N ASP A 350 -1.01 -18.08 5.50
CA ASP A 350 -0.99 -18.00 4.04
C ASP A 350 -2.42 -18.04 3.49
N ALA A 351 -2.56 -18.27 2.18
CA ALA A 351 -3.84 -18.33 1.50
C ALA A 351 -4.59 -19.66 1.62
N ILE A 352 -3.96 -20.71 2.13
CA ILE A 352 -4.55 -22.04 2.36
C ILE A 352 -4.61 -22.40 3.85
N ASP A 353 -4.56 -21.38 4.71
CA ASP A 353 -4.64 -21.44 6.17
C ASP A 353 -3.50 -22.19 6.87
N GLN A 354 -2.33 -22.36 6.23
CA GLN A 354 -1.15 -22.84 6.97
C GLN A 354 -0.67 -21.74 7.91
N VAL A 355 -0.18 -22.15 9.08
CA VAL A 355 0.14 -21.23 10.18
C VAL A 355 1.64 -21.26 10.46
N GLY A 356 2.25 -20.08 10.38
CA GLY A 356 3.60 -19.78 10.81
C GLY A 356 3.65 -19.15 12.21
N HIS A 357 4.66 -19.46 13.00
CA HIS A 357 4.87 -18.83 14.31
C HIS A 357 6.30 -18.31 14.45
N ALA A 358 6.45 -17.13 15.04
CA ALA A 358 7.73 -16.66 15.55
C ALA A 358 8.04 -17.28 16.91
N GLU A 359 9.32 -17.23 17.31
CA GLU A 359 9.71 -17.53 18.69
C GLU A 359 9.00 -16.59 19.67
N GLU A 360 8.48 -17.15 20.77
CA GLU A 360 7.86 -16.36 21.82
C GLU A 360 8.92 -15.58 22.59
N VAL A 361 8.76 -14.26 22.66
CA VAL A 361 9.73 -13.39 23.35
C VAL A 361 9.11 -12.78 24.60
N SER A 362 9.83 -12.92 25.71
CA SER A 362 9.52 -12.24 26.97
C SER A 362 10.13 -10.84 26.97
N THR A 363 9.32 -9.82 27.17
CA THR A 363 9.75 -8.41 27.18
C THR A 363 8.90 -7.60 28.17
N ARG A 364 9.13 -6.29 28.27
CA ARG A 364 8.28 -5.39 29.07
C ARG A 364 7.37 -4.62 28.13
N LEU A 365 6.06 -4.67 28.37
CA LEU A 365 5.11 -3.89 27.58
C LEU A 365 5.37 -2.41 27.84
N PRO A 366 5.69 -1.60 26.83
CA PRO A 366 5.98 -0.20 27.07
C PRO A 366 4.70 0.58 27.41
N GLY A 367 4.91 1.84 27.78
CA GLY A 367 3.85 2.82 27.87
C GLY A 367 4.40 4.16 28.33
N ARG A 368 3.50 5.13 28.43
CA ARG A 368 3.83 6.50 28.78
C ARG A 368 4.63 6.58 30.08
N LYS A 369 5.72 7.34 30.03
CA LYS A 369 6.55 7.63 31.20
C LYS A 369 6.01 8.87 31.90
N PHE A 370 5.84 8.76 33.22
CA PHE A 370 5.48 9.87 34.10
C PHE A 370 6.70 10.24 34.94
N PHE A 371 7.19 11.47 34.79
CA PHE A 371 8.35 11.96 35.51
C PHE A 371 7.95 12.68 36.81
N ASP A 372 6.74 13.23 36.86
CA ASP A 372 6.20 13.78 38.10
C ASP A 372 5.88 12.64 39.08
N PRO A 373 6.44 12.65 40.31
CA PRO A 373 6.21 11.58 41.29
C PRO A 373 4.75 11.43 41.72
N LEU A 374 3.97 12.52 41.74
CA LEU A 374 2.54 12.48 42.03
C LEU A 374 1.80 11.82 40.87
N ALA A 375 2.07 12.23 39.64
CA ALA A 375 1.46 11.60 38.46
C ALA A 375 1.78 10.10 38.38
N ALA A 376 3.05 9.72 38.58
CA ALA A 376 3.48 8.32 38.62
C ALA A 376 2.75 7.52 39.72
N ALA A 377 2.58 8.09 40.92
CA ALA A 377 1.85 7.43 42.00
C ALA A 377 0.36 7.24 41.66
N LEU A 378 -0.28 8.21 41.00
CA LEU A 378 -1.67 8.09 40.54
C LEU A 378 -1.83 7.00 39.49
N VAL A 379 -0.91 6.87 38.54
CA VAL A 379 -0.94 5.81 37.52
C VAL A 379 -0.68 4.44 38.13
N GLU A 380 0.20 4.33 39.13
CA GLU A 380 0.38 3.08 39.88
C GLU A 380 -0.93 2.68 40.58
N GLN A 381 -1.61 3.64 41.23
CA GLN A 381 -2.89 3.40 41.89
C GLN A 381 -4.00 3.04 40.89
N ARG A 382 -3.99 3.65 39.71
CA ARG A 382 -4.90 3.29 38.60
C ARG A 382 -4.68 1.84 38.18
N ARG A 383 -3.42 1.44 37.94
CA ARG A 383 -3.06 0.06 37.57
C ARG A 383 -3.57 -0.92 38.62
N ASP A 384 -3.28 -0.65 39.89
CA ASP A 384 -3.68 -1.53 40.99
C ASP A 384 -5.20 -1.65 41.10
N LEU A 385 -5.94 -0.55 40.89
CA LEU A 385 -7.40 -0.55 40.88
C LEU A 385 -7.95 -1.42 39.73
N LEU A 386 -7.39 -1.29 38.52
CA LEU A 386 -7.81 -2.09 37.36
C LEU A 386 -7.42 -3.57 37.50
N TRP A 387 -6.26 -3.85 38.11
CA TRP A 387 -5.74 -5.19 38.33
C TRP A 387 -6.72 -6.07 39.14
N SER A 388 -7.28 -5.55 40.24
CA SER A 388 -8.26 -6.28 41.06
C SER A 388 -9.11 -5.36 41.92
N ASP A 389 -10.40 -5.70 42.11
CA ASP A 389 -11.29 -4.98 43.02
C ASP A 389 -10.85 -5.06 44.48
N GLU A 390 -10.11 -6.11 44.83
CA GLU A 390 -9.56 -6.30 46.17
C GLU A 390 -8.61 -5.16 46.56
N ASN A 391 -8.02 -4.48 45.57
CA ASN A 391 -7.11 -3.37 45.81
C ASN A 391 -7.81 -2.06 46.17
N ALA A 392 -9.13 -1.93 45.96
CA ALA A 392 -9.83 -0.66 46.11
C ALA A 392 -9.66 0.00 47.50
N PRO A 393 -9.73 -0.73 48.64
CA PRO A 393 -9.47 -0.14 49.96
C PRO A 393 -8.04 0.37 50.12
N ARG A 394 -7.05 -0.39 49.61
CA ARG A 394 -5.63 0.00 49.66
C ARG A 394 -5.39 1.24 48.81
N VAL A 395 -5.90 1.24 47.58
CA VAL A 395 -5.82 2.38 46.66
C VAL A 395 -6.43 3.63 47.29
N ALA A 396 -7.65 3.54 47.84
CA ALA A 396 -8.29 4.66 48.53
C ALA A 396 -7.44 5.21 49.69
N ASN A 397 -6.85 4.33 50.51
CA ASN A 397 -5.98 4.72 51.62
C ASN A 397 -4.70 5.42 51.15
N ILE A 398 -4.06 4.93 50.08
CA ILE A 398 -2.85 5.54 49.51
C ILE A 398 -3.18 6.92 48.93
N LEU A 399 -4.25 7.02 48.12
CA LEU A 399 -4.70 8.30 47.56
C LEU A 399 -5.06 9.32 48.66
N ARG A 400 -5.67 8.86 49.76
CA ARG A 400 -5.93 9.70 50.94
C ARG A 400 -4.65 10.20 51.58
N ALA A 401 -3.66 9.33 51.76
CA ALA A 401 -2.37 9.71 52.33
C ALA A 401 -1.66 10.76 51.45
N ILE A 402 -1.70 10.59 50.12
CA ILE A 402 -1.19 11.57 49.15
C ILE A 402 -1.94 12.91 49.31
N SER A 403 -3.27 12.88 49.47
CA SER A 403 -4.09 14.08 49.61
C SER A 403 -3.97 14.79 50.98
N HIS A 404 -3.30 14.19 51.96
CA HIS A 404 -3.29 14.69 53.35
C HIS A 404 -2.57 16.04 53.51
N LYS A 405 -1.47 16.27 52.77
CA LYS A 405 -0.70 17.53 52.81
C LYS A 405 -0.82 18.29 51.49
N ARG A 406 -1.99 18.92 51.27
CA ARG A 406 -2.32 19.69 50.06
C ARG A 406 -1.17 20.53 49.53
N GLU A 407 -0.67 21.48 50.34
CA GLU A 407 0.28 22.52 49.92
C GLU A 407 1.66 21.99 49.51
N ALA A 408 2.05 20.81 50.03
CA ALA A 408 3.35 20.21 49.74
C ALA A 408 3.35 19.36 48.47
N VAL A 409 2.18 18.91 48.01
CA VAL A 409 2.03 17.90 46.96
C VAL A 409 1.33 18.46 45.73
N PHE A 410 0.39 19.40 45.89
CA PHE A 410 -0.40 19.95 44.79
C PHE A 410 -0.05 21.41 44.52
N ARG A 411 0.36 21.70 43.28
CA ARG A 411 0.59 23.07 42.80
C ARG A 411 -0.73 23.80 42.54
N LYS A 412 -1.73 23.09 42.00
CA LYS A 412 -3.06 23.63 41.64
C LYS A 412 -4.16 23.08 42.53
N GLU A 413 -5.03 23.97 43.02
CA GLU A 413 -6.21 23.59 43.82
C GLU A 413 -7.18 22.69 43.04
N THR A 414 -7.32 22.93 41.73
CA THR A 414 -8.18 22.12 40.86
C THR A 414 -7.78 20.64 40.85
N ASN A 415 -6.48 20.34 40.76
CA ASN A 415 -5.97 18.96 40.74
C ASN A 415 -6.21 18.26 42.08
N TYR A 416 -6.03 18.98 43.18
CA TYR A 416 -6.36 18.50 44.52
C TYR A 416 -7.86 18.17 44.67
N LEU A 417 -8.74 19.08 44.24
CA LEU A 417 -10.19 18.87 44.32
C LEU A 417 -10.66 17.70 43.45
N ARG A 418 -10.08 17.54 42.25
CA ARG A 418 -10.30 16.36 41.39
C ARG A 418 -9.92 15.07 42.11
N LEU A 419 -8.75 15.01 42.75
CA LEU A 419 -8.35 13.81 43.50
C LEU A 419 -9.31 13.51 44.66
N ARG A 420 -9.70 14.53 45.43
CA ARG A 420 -10.67 14.36 46.55
C ARG A 420 -12.00 13.81 46.07
N PHE A 421 -12.46 14.26 44.91
CA PHE A 421 -13.68 13.76 44.29
C PHE A 421 -13.54 12.29 43.85
N ILE A 422 -12.42 11.92 43.22
CA ILE A 422 -12.12 10.53 42.84
C ILE A 422 -12.10 9.62 44.08
N ILE A 423 -11.39 10.02 45.14
CA ILE A 423 -11.34 9.26 46.42
C ILE A 423 -12.75 9.03 46.97
N THR A 424 -13.54 10.09 47.07
CA THR A 424 -14.91 10.01 47.63
C THR A 424 -15.79 9.07 46.81
N ARG A 425 -15.70 9.14 45.48
CA ARG A 425 -16.45 8.24 44.58
C ARG A 425 -15.96 6.81 44.66
N LEU A 426 -14.64 6.58 44.77
CA LEU A 426 -14.06 5.25 44.92
C LEU A 426 -14.55 4.59 46.20
N GLU A 427 -14.43 5.26 47.35
CA GLU A 427 -14.89 4.75 48.65
C GLU A 427 -16.40 4.48 48.63
N ALA A 428 -17.20 5.41 48.11
CA ALA A 428 -18.65 5.22 48.00
C ALA A 428 -19.00 4.03 47.07
N SER A 429 -18.32 3.88 45.94
CA SER A 429 -18.58 2.78 44.99
C SER A 429 -18.20 1.43 45.59
N TYR A 430 -17.09 1.37 46.35
CA TYR A 430 -16.67 0.17 47.05
C TYR A 430 -17.68 -0.22 48.15
N HIS A 431 -18.04 0.72 49.04
CA HIS A 431 -18.98 0.45 50.14
C HIS A 431 -20.38 0.05 49.65
N ASN A 432 -20.84 0.64 48.55
CA ASN A 432 -22.14 0.35 47.96
C ASN A 432 -22.14 -0.84 46.98
N ARG A 433 -21.00 -1.54 46.81
CA ARG A 433 -20.84 -2.67 45.88
C ARG A 433 -21.20 -2.33 44.43
N LEU A 434 -20.79 -1.14 43.98
CA LEU A 434 -20.99 -0.62 42.62
C LEU A 434 -19.66 -0.42 41.87
N LEU A 435 -18.56 -0.96 42.40
CA LEU A 435 -17.23 -0.76 41.84
C LEU A 435 -17.08 -1.42 40.46
N ASP A 436 -17.69 -2.58 40.27
CA ASP A 436 -17.80 -3.28 38.98
C ASP A 436 -18.25 -2.37 37.83
N LYS A 437 -19.18 -1.45 38.09
CA LYS A 437 -19.76 -0.53 37.10
C LYS A 437 -19.01 0.79 36.93
N ARG A 438 -18.17 1.16 37.91
CA ARG A 438 -17.57 2.51 37.99
C ARG A 438 -16.05 2.51 37.96
N ARG A 439 -15.42 1.35 38.04
CA ARG A 439 -13.97 1.24 38.10
C ARG A 439 -13.30 1.90 36.91
N ASP A 440 -13.77 1.62 35.70
CA ASP A 440 -13.13 2.13 34.49
C ASP A 440 -13.25 3.65 34.42
N GLU A 441 -14.42 4.21 34.77
CA GLU A 441 -14.62 5.67 34.93
C GLU A 441 -13.64 6.26 35.96
N LEU A 442 -13.44 5.60 37.10
CA LEU A 442 -12.53 6.08 38.14
C LEU A 442 -11.05 5.94 37.73
N ALA A 443 -10.71 4.87 37.02
CA ALA A 443 -9.38 4.63 36.49
C ALA A 443 -9.04 5.65 35.39
N ASP A 444 -10.01 6.01 34.54
CA ASP A 444 -9.87 7.07 33.54
C ASP A 444 -9.74 8.44 34.22
N ALA A 445 -10.52 8.72 35.26
CA ALA A 445 -10.37 9.96 36.02
C ALA A 445 -8.98 10.08 36.69
N LEU A 446 -8.41 8.97 37.17
CA LEU A 446 -7.03 8.93 37.69
C LEU A 446 -6.01 9.17 36.58
N TRP A 447 -6.23 8.57 35.40
CA TRP A 447 -5.37 8.78 34.22
C TRP A 447 -5.36 10.25 33.80
N ASP A 448 -6.53 10.84 33.58
CA ASP A 448 -6.66 12.22 33.12
C ASP A 448 -6.08 13.21 34.13
N LEU A 449 -6.21 12.92 35.43
CA LEU A 449 -5.57 13.71 36.47
C LEU A 449 -4.04 13.58 36.42
N ALA A 450 -3.51 12.37 36.26
CA ALA A 450 -2.07 12.13 36.14
C ALA A 450 -1.48 12.84 34.91
N VAL A 451 -2.16 12.76 33.75
CA VAL A 451 -1.75 13.46 32.53
C VAL A 451 -1.78 14.98 32.72
N SER A 452 -2.83 15.53 33.32
CA SER A 452 -2.88 16.98 33.61
C SER A 452 -1.76 17.43 34.55
N ILE A 453 -1.40 16.63 35.55
CA ILE A 453 -0.26 16.94 36.43
C ILE A 453 1.05 16.88 35.63
N GLU A 454 1.27 15.83 34.84
CA GLU A 454 2.50 15.67 34.05
C GLU A 454 2.68 16.79 33.00
N ASP A 455 1.65 17.06 32.21
CA ASP A 455 1.74 17.97 31.07
C ASP A 455 1.63 19.45 31.47
N ASP A 456 0.75 19.78 32.43
CA ASP A 456 0.58 21.17 32.84
C ASP A 456 1.68 21.65 33.82
N ASP A 457 2.28 20.75 34.60
CA ASP A 457 3.32 21.09 35.59
C ASP A 457 4.75 20.71 35.10
N GLY A 458 4.89 19.82 34.11
CA GLY A 458 6.17 19.34 33.58
C GLY A 458 6.83 20.23 32.52
N LEU A 459 6.08 21.07 31.80
CA LEU A 459 6.63 21.99 30.77
C LEU A 459 7.49 23.11 31.40
N GLU A 460 7.10 23.61 32.56
CA GLU A 460 7.90 24.57 33.35
C GLU A 460 9.16 23.91 33.94
N ASP A 461 9.05 22.67 34.43
CA ASP A 461 10.17 21.92 35.03
C ASP A 461 11.19 21.39 34.01
N ALA A 462 10.75 21.03 32.80
CA ALA A 462 11.63 20.64 31.70
C ALA A 462 12.50 21.84 31.24
N LEU A 463 11.89 23.03 31.20
CA LEU A 463 12.56 24.29 30.84
C LEU A 463 13.54 24.74 31.95
N GLU A 464 13.21 24.56 33.22
CA GLU A 464 14.15 24.79 34.33
C GLU A 464 15.32 23.80 34.36
N ARG A 465 15.09 22.52 34.07
CA ARG A 465 16.16 21.51 33.98
C ARG A 465 17.11 21.76 32.81
N MET A 466 16.60 22.19 31.65
CA MET A 466 17.44 22.64 30.52
C MET A 466 18.25 23.90 30.83
N ARG A 467 17.77 24.77 31.73
CA ARG A 467 18.51 25.95 32.18
C ARG A 467 19.60 25.64 33.22
N ARG A 468 19.55 24.46 33.86
CA ARG A 468 20.52 24.02 34.87
C ARG A 468 21.59 23.07 34.31
N ALA A 469 21.36 22.48 33.15
CA ALA A 469 22.36 21.74 32.35
C ALA A 469 23.08 22.69 31.41
#